data_AF-A0A1H6SGT4-F1
#
_entry.id   AF-A0A1H6SGT4-F1
#
_cell.length_a   1.000
_cell.length_b   1.000
_cell.length_c   1.000
_cell.angle_alpha   90.00
_cell.angle_beta   90.00
_cell.angle_gamma   90.00
#
_symmetry.space_group_name_H-M   'P 1'
#
loop_
_entity.id
_entity.type
_entity.pdbx_description
1 polymer ?
#
loop_
_entity_poly.entity_id
_entity_poly.type
_entity_poly.pdbx_seq_one_letter_code
_entity_poly.pdbx_strand_id
1 'polypeptide(L)'
;MKTRAHGSPDQGITLPLTVPEGAQEGIPMPYGSGGLIVVPVTARVTEADLKNPAKSLPQGLRAGQASCYLVGVQLVLSVPLPDGIPEGGVVAVQEGAFSDPAMGTIVGWKVNGKLALRSSQ
;
A
#
# COMPACT_ATOMS: atom_id res chain seq x y z
N MET A 1 -6.04 -27.98 15.97
CA MET A 1 -6.26 -27.07 14.82
C MET A 1 -5.50 -25.78 15.13
N LYS A 2 -4.33 -25.56 14.54
CA LYS A 2 -3.50 -24.37 14.83
C LYS A 2 -4.14 -23.17 14.14
N THR A 3 -4.68 -22.25 14.92
CA THR A 3 -5.03 -20.89 14.49
C THR A 3 -3.78 -20.25 13.91
N ARG A 4 -3.68 -20.16 12.58
CA ARG A 4 -2.68 -19.30 11.95
C ARG A 4 -3.10 -17.88 12.28
N ALA A 5 -2.39 -17.28 13.23
CA ALA A 5 -2.42 -15.84 13.39
C ALA A 5 -2.05 -15.24 12.03
N HIS A 6 -2.97 -14.54 11.39
CA HIS A 6 -2.62 -13.53 10.40
C HIS A 6 -1.99 -12.36 11.16
N GLY A 7 -0.80 -12.60 11.74
CA GLY A 7 0.04 -11.54 12.24
C GLY A 7 0.53 -10.75 11.04
N SER A 8 0.16 -9.46 10.99
CA SER A 8 0.97 -8.47 10.29
C SER A 8 2.44 -8.72 10.66
N PRO A 9 3.40 -8.70 9.73
CA PRO A 9 4.81 -8.78 10.10
C PRO A 9 5.06 -7.73 11.21
N ASP A 10 5.54 -8.23 12.35
CA ASP A 10 5.43 -7.65 13.68
C ASP A 10 5.67 -6.12 13.76
N GLN A 11 4.58 -5.32 13.73
CA GLN A 11 4.50 -3.84 13.90
C GLN A 11 4.29 -2.98 12.63
N GLY A 12 3.86 -3.57 11.51
CA GLY A 12 3.64 -2.84 10.26
C GLY A 12 2.20 -2.47 9.88
N ILE A 13 2.03 -1.38 9.11
CA ILE A 13 0.75 -1.08 8.43
C ILE A 13 0.62 -1.93 7.17
N THR A 14 -0.42 -2.75 7.11
CA THR A 14 -0.79 -3.52 5.92
C THR A 14 -2.07 -2.97 5.27
N LEU A 15 -2.05 -2.73 3.96
CA LEU A 15 -3.21 -2.27 3.20
C LEU A 15 -3.48 -3.12 1.96
N PRO A 16 -4.74 -3.26 1.52
CA PRO A 16 -5.06 -3.88 0.24
C PRO A 16 -4.64 -2.95 -0.90
N LEU A 17 -3.62 -3.31 -1.67
CA LEU A 17 -3.11 -2.50 -2.77
C LEU A 17 -3.24 -3.23 -4.09
N THR A 18 -3.55 -2.49 -5.16
CA THR A 18 -3.41 -3.00 -6.53
C THR A 18 -1.93 -3.16 -6.85
N VAL A 19 -1.53 -4.37 -7.22
CA VAL A 19 -0.14 -4.73 -7.51
C VAL A 19 -0.03 -5.25 -8.95
N PRO A 20 1.13 -5.08 -9.61
CA PRO A 20 1.33 -5.57 -10.97
C PRO A 20 1.18 -7.09 -11.05
N GLU A 21 0.91 -7.58 -12.25
CA GLU A 21 0.94 -9.00 -12.52
C GLU A 21 2.34 -9.58 -12.22
N GLY A 22 2.38 -10.79 -11.66
CA GLY A 22 3.62 -11.41 -11.21
C GLY A 22 4.12 -10.99 -9.83
N ALA A 23 3.43 -10.06 -9.14
CA ALA A 23 3.73 -9.77 -7.74
C ALA A 23 3.60 -11.02 -6.86
N GLN A 24 4.65 -11.33 -6.10
CA GLN A 24 4.74 -12.53 -5.26
C GLN A 24 4.68 -12.17 -3.78
N GLU A 25 4.06 -13.06 -3.00
CA GLU A 25 4.05 -12.97 -1.54
C GLU A 25 5.47 -13.03 -0.99
N GLY A 26 5.78 -12.13 -0.06
CA GLY A 26 7.09 -12.02 0.59
C GLY A 26 8.18 -11.32 -0.23
N ILE A 27 7.94 -10.97 -1.50
CA ILE A 27 8.94 -10.34 -2.36
C ILE A 27 8.71 -8.82 -2.41
N PRO A 28 9.66 -7.99 -1.93
CA PRO A 28 9.53 -6.54 -2.00
C PRO A 28 9.44 -6.03 -3.43
N MET A 29 8.61 -5.01 -3.65
CA MET A 29 8.41 -4.38 -4.96
C MET A 29 8.12 -2.88 -4.84
N PRO A 30 8.45 -2.08 -5.87
CA PRO A 30 8.06 -0.68 -5.92
C PRO A 30 6.53 -0.53 -6.09
N TYR A 31 5.96 0.47 -5.42
CA TYR A 31 4.56 0.85 -5.54
C TYR A 31 4.43 2.26 -6.12
N GLY A 32 3.95 2.34 -7.36
CA GLY A 32 3.90 3.58 -8.13
C GLY A 32 5.28 4.13 -8.47
N SER A 33 5.33 5.40 -8.87
CA SER A 33 6.55 6.08 -9.32
C SER A 33 7.30 6.82 -8.21
N GLY A 34 6.71 7.00 -7.03
CA GLY A 34 7.27 7.79 -5.94
C GLY A 34 8.32 7.07 -5.09
N GLY A 35 8.75 5.87 -5.48
CA GLY A 35 9.80 5.12 -4.79
C GLY A 35 9.38 4.45 -3.48
N LEU A 36 8.08 4.37 -3.18
CA LEU A 36 7.60 3.56 -2.05
C LEU A 36 7.85 2.09 -2.31
N ILE A 37 8.41 1.38 -1.34
CA ILE A 37 8.56 -0.08 -1.38
C ILE A 37 7.47 -0.72 -0.53
N VAL A 38 6.82 -1.73 -1.11
CA VAL A 38 5.80 -2.54 -0.43
C VAL A 38 6.16 -4.00 -0.48
N VAL A 39 5.73 -4.76 0.52
CA VAL A 39 5.91 -6.22 0.56
C VAL A 39 4.52 -6.87 0.58
N PRO A 40 4.10 -7.56 -0.49
CA PRO A 40 2.86 -8.34 -0.46
C PRO A 40 2.95 -9.40 0.63
N VAL A 41 2.04 -9.36 1.60
CA VAL A 41 1.93 -10.36 2.68
C VAL A 41 0.91 -11.45 2.34
N THR A 42 0.30 -11.35 1.17
CA THR A 42 -0.59 -12.36 0.58
C THR A 42 -0.32 -12.42 -0.93
N ALA A 43 -0.60 -13.56 -1.56
CA ALA A 43 -0.64 -13.65 -3.02
C ALA A 43 -1.59 -12.60 -3.65
N ARG A 44 -1.25 -12.13 -4.86
CA ARG A 44 -2.13 -11.28 -5.69
C ARG A 44 -3.38 -12.06 -6.08
N VAL A 45 -4.54 -11.51 -5.77
CA VAL A 45 -5.84 -12.08 -6.13
C VAL A 45 -6.08 -11.94 -7.63
N THR A 46 -6.44 -13.02 -8.30
CA THR A 46 -6.89 -13.01 -9.70
C THR A 46 -8.42 -13.08 -9.80
N GLU A 47 -8.99 -12.81 -10.96
CA GLU A 47 -10.45 -13.02 -11.15
C GLU A 47 -10.85 -14.49 -11.01
N ALA A 48 -9.99 -15.41 -11.44
CA ALA A 48 -10.22 -16.85 -11.31
C ALA A 48 -10.29 -17.26 -9.84
N ASP A 49 -9.47 -16.63 -8.99
CA ASP A 49 -9.46 -16.89 -7.55
C ASP A 49 -10.77 -16.52 -6.89
N LEU A 50 -11.35 -15.36 -7.24
CA LEU A 50 -12.62 -14.90 -6.68
C LEU A 50 -13.80 -15.82 -7.05
N LYS A 51 -13.70 -16.55 -8.16
CA LYS A 51 -14.72 -17.49 -8.64
C LYS A 51 -14.49 -18.91 -8.12
N ASN A 52 -13.37 -19.18 -7.45
CA ASN A 52 -13.01 -20.51 -6.97
C ASN A 52 -13.43 -20.72 -5.50
N PRO A 53 -14.50 -21.48 -5.22
CA PRO A 53 -14.98 -21.69 -3.84
C PRO A 53 -14.01 -22.47 -2.96
N ALA A 54 -13.03 -23.18 -3.53
CA ALA A 54 -12.02 -23.92 -2.77
C ALA A 54 -10.85 -23.03 -2.32
N LYS A 55 -10.71 -21.82 -2.88
CA LYS A 55 -9.60 -20.92 -2.54
C LYS A 55 -10.02 -20.00 -1.38
N SER A 56 -9.28 -20.06 -0.29
CA SER A 56 -9.43 -19.10 0.81
C SER A 56 -8.66 -17.83 0.46
N LEU A 57 -9.37 -16.69 0.40
CA LEU A 57 -8.81 -15.38 0.14
C LEU A 57 -9.00 -14.48 1.36
N PRO A 58 -8.06 -13.58 1.66
CA PRO A 58 -8.27 -12.53 2.64
C PRO A 58 -9.53 -11.73 2.33
N GLN A 59 -10.36 -11.50 3.34
CA GLN A 59 -11.65 -10.83 3.16
C GLN A 59 -11.44 -9.40 2.64
N GLY A 60 -12.25 -9.02 1.63
CA GLY A 60 -12.27 -7.66 1.09
C GLY A 60 -11.26 -7.35 -0.01
N LEU A 61 -10.34 -8.28 -0.34
CA LEU A 61 -9.46 -8.12 -1.50
C LEU A 61 -10.23 -8.26 -2.82
N ARG A 62 -9.85 -7.44 -3.80
CA ARG A 62 -10.39 -7.46 -5.17
C ARG A 62 -9.38 -8.06 -6.15
N ALA A 63 -9.85 -8.41 -7.35
CA ALA A 63 -8.96 -8.84 -8.42
C ALA A 63 -7.88 -7.78 -8.68
N GLY A 64 -6.63 -8.24 -8.79
CA GLY A 64 -5.45 -7.41 -8.94
C GLY A 64 -4.82 -6.93 -7.64
N GLN A 65 -5.41 -7.22 -6.47
CA GLN A 65 -4.91 -6.76 -5.19
C GLN A 65 -4.16 -7.82 -4.39
N ALA A 66 -3.27 -7.35 -3.53
CA ALA A 66 -2.68 -8.11 -2.43
C ALA A 66 -2.75 -7.27 -1.15
N SER A 67 -2.79 -7.91 0.02
CA SER A 67 -2.47 -7.23 1.26
C SER A 67 -0.97 -6.92 1.25
N CYS A 68 -0.59 -5.66 1.42
CA CYS A 68 0.78 -5.20 1.30
C CYS A 68 1.22 -4.45 2.54
N TYR A 69 2.35 -4.87 3.12
CA TYR A 69 3.05 -4.13 4.14
C TYR A 69 3.75 -2.91 3.51
N LEU A 70 3.57 -1.73 4.11
CA LEU A 70 4.17 -0.48 3.67
C LEU A 70 5.50 -0.24 4.40
N VAL A 71 6.63 -0.39 3.70
CA VAL A 71 7.96 -0.27 4.33
C VAL A 71 8.27 1.19 4.64
N GLY A 72 8.67 1.48 5.88
CA GLY A 72 9.05 2.84 6.30
C GLY A 72 7.86 3.80 6.45
N VAL A 73 6.64 3.27 6.56
CA VAL A 73 5.42 4.06 6.83
C VAL A 73 5.01 3.85 8.27
N GLN A 74 4.91 4.95 9.04
CA GLN A 74 4.50 4.91 10.45
C GLN A 74 2.98 5.07 10.63
N LEU A 75 2.34 5.84 9.74
CA LEU A 75 0.94 6.21 9.87
C LEU A 75 0.30 6.39 8.51
N VAL A 76 -0.98 6.03 8.39
CA VAL A 76 -1.79 6.34 7.20
C VAL A 76 -2.95 7.25 7.62
N LEU A 77 -3.02 8.43 7.02
CA LEU A 77 -3.97 9.49 7.36
C LEU A 77 -4.99 9.69 6.25
N SER A 78 -6.27 9.79 6.63
CA SER A 78 -7.35 10.22 5.73
C SER A 78 -7.41 11.75 5.74
N VAL A 79 -6.66 12.38 4.82
CA VAL A 79 -6.61 13.83 4.64
C VAL A 79 -6.88 14.19 3.19
N PRO A 80 -7.39 15.40 2.89
CA PRO A 80 -7.52 15.87 1.51
C PRO A 80 -6.14 15.93 0.84
N LEU A 81 -5.97 15.22 -0.26
CA LEU A 81 -4.75 15.23 -1.08
C LEU A 81 -5.07 15.80 -2.46
N PRO A 82 -4.09 16.45 -3.13
CA PRO A 82 -4.27 16.88 -4.51
C PRO A 82 -4.62 15.71 -5.43
N ASP A 83 -5.58 15.94 -6.33
CA ASP A 83 -6.03 14.92 -7.30
C ASP A 83 -4.95 14.55 -8.32
N GLY A 84 -4.05 15.49 -8.63
CA GLY A 84 -2.96 15.31 -9.59
C GLY A 84 -1.87 14.33 -9.15
N ILE A 85 -1.84 13.92 -7.87
CA ILE A 85 -0.86 12.95 -7.37
C ILE A 85 -1.39 11.54 -7.66
N PRO A 86 -0.66 10.69 -8.41
CA PRO A 86 -1.07 9.31 -8.66
C PRO A 86 -0.87 8.42 -7.43
N GLU A 87 -1.49 7.23 -7.43
CA GLU A 87 -1.23 6.20 -6.41
C GLU A 87 0.26 5.78 -6.43
N GLY A 88 0.85 5.70 -5.24
CA GLY A 88 2.29 5.53 -5.04
C GLY A 88 3.14 6.76 -5.39
N GLY A 89 2.50 7.89 -5.74
CA GLY A 89 3.17 9.18 -5.94
C GLY A 89 3.61 9.81 -4.62
N VAL A 90 4.65 10.62 -4.67
CA VAL A 90 5.17 11.36 -3.51
C VAL A 90 4.20 12.49 -3.16
N VAL A 91 4.01 12.71 -1.85
CA VAL A 91 3.28 13.86 -1.31
C VAL A 91 4.26 14.75 -0.56
N ALA A 92 4.24 16.04 -0.86
CA ALA A 92 4.98 17.07 -0.14
C ALA A 92 4.04 18.01 0.61
N VAL A 93 4.60 18.82 1.51
CA VAL A 93 3.93 19.96 2.15
C VAL A 93 4.65 21.24 1.75
N GLN A 94 3.87 22.22 1.30
CA GLN A 94 4.30 23.58 0.99
C GLN A 94 3.29 24.56 1.60
N GLU A 95 3.78 25.53 2.38
CA GLU A 95 2.93 26.56 3.01
C GLU A 95 1.74 26.00 3.82
N GLY A 96 1.94 24.82 4.43
CA GLY A 96 0.90 24.15 5.23
C GLY A 96 -0.14 23.36 4.42
N ALA A 97 -0.05 23.34 3.09
CA ALA A 97 -0.89 22.56 2.20
C ALA A 97 -0.15 21.37 1.60
N PHE A 98 -0.86 20.27 1.33
CA PHE A 98 -0.30 19.13 0.62
C PHE A 98 -0.15 19.46 -0.87
N SER A 99 1.00 19.10 -1.45
CA SER A 99 1.38 19.41 -2.82
C SER A 99 2.11 18.25 -3.49
N ASP A 100 2.33 18.39 -4.81
CA ASP A 100 3.30 17.61 -5.56
C ASP A 100 4.75 17.85 -5.02
N PRO A 101 5.68 16.87 -5.12
CA PRO A 101 7.07 16.98 -4.68
C PRO A 101 7.87 18.15 -5.25
N ALA A 102 7.49 18.74 -6.39
CA ALA A 102 8.30 19.77 -7.04
C ALA A 102 8.57 21.03 -6.19
N MET A 103 7.74 21.31 -5.17
CA MET A 103 7.75 22.62 -4.50
C MET A 103 7.75 22.57 -2.96
N GLY A 104 7.91 21.39 -2.33
CA GLY A 104 7.72 21.26 -0.88
C GLY A 104 8.62 20.24 -0.18
N THR A 105 8.43 20.12 1.13
CA THR A 105 9.10 19.08 1.94
C THR A 105 8.35 17.76 1.77
N ILE A 106 9.04 16.70 1.37
CA ILE A 106 8.43 15.38 1.21
C ILE A 106 7.99 14.85 2.58
N VAL A 107 6.71 14.48 2.68
CA VAL A 107 6.11 13.93 3.91
C VAL A 107 5.70 12.48 3.78
N GLY A 108 5.53 11.96 2.56
CA GLY A 108 5.09 10.59 2.37
C GLY A 108 4.63 10.28 0.95
N TRP A 109 3.66 9.36 0.85
CA TRP A 109 3.12 8.87 -0.41
C TRP A 109 1.61 8.79 -0.40
N LYS A 110 0.99 8.90 -1.58
CA LYS A 110 -0.44 8.63 -1.75
C LYS A 110 -0.66 7.12 -1.89
N VAL A 111 -1.50 6.55 -1.03
CA VAL A 111 -1.85 5.13 -1.04
C VAL A 111 -3.33 4.96 -0.75
N ASN A 112 -4.08 4.39 -1.70
CA ASN A 112 -5.54 4.27 -1.68
C ASN A 112 -6.23 5.61 -1.36
N GLY A 113 -5.78 6.70 -1.98
CA GLY A 113 -6.28 8.05 -1.73
C GLY A 113 -5.95 8.62 -0.33
N LYS A 114 -5.11 7.95 0.47
CA LYS A 114 -4.69 8.38 1.80
C LYS A 114 -3.22 8.77 1.82
N LEU A 115 -2.82 9.55 2.82
CA LEU A 115 -1.43 9.91 3.04
C LEU A 115 -0.75 8.81 3.87
N ALA A 116 0.16 8.06 3.27
CA ALA A 116 1.11 7.20 3.96
C ALA A 116 2.31 8.03 4.41
N LEU A 117 2.35 8.37 5.70
CA LEU A 117 3.37 9.22 6.29
C LEU A 117 4.69 8.47 6.40
N ARG A 118 5.74 9.06 5.83
CA ARG A 118 7.11 8.56 5.92
C ARG A 118 7.58 8.58 7.37
N SER A 119 8.23 7.51 7.81
CA SER A 119 8.94 7.49 9.09
C SER A 119 10.02 8.57 9.14
N SER A 120 10.00 9.44 10.15
CA SER A 120 11.18 10.27 10.45
C SER A 120 12.32 9.34 10.88
N GLN A 121 13.48 9.48 10.24
CA GLN A 121 14.72 8.86 10.73
C GLN A 121 15.23 9.60 11.95
#